data_AF-A0A397TFC9-F1
#
_entry.id   AF-A0A397TFC9-F1
#
_cell.length_a   1.000
_cell.length_b   1.000
_cell.length_c   1.000
_cell.angle_alpha   90.00
_cell.angle_beta   90.00
_cell.angle_gamma   90.00
#
_symmetry.space_group_name_H-M   'P 1'
#
loop_
_entity.id
_entity.type
_entity.pdbx_description
1 polymer ?
#
loop_
_entity_poly.entity_id
_entity_poly.type
_entity_poly.pdbx_seq_one_letter_code
_entity_poly.pdbx_strand_id
1 'polypeptide(L)'
;MQINFLKTAITKELQNRKIDYGNQNKRQKLVEILDKELTHETLENKGSCLRNRSMSHKEYTIRPLDVTTEFPLPSGWVTKEVQKYGKKGSEKRIKKRILAILEECFLAGNVDKNYRITAQDMWNLLTLKAQEKEIESSEIPKVMTIQDWITRYAAQLHEKSAQEAYEKAN
;
A
#
# COMPACT_ATOMS: atom_id res chain seq x y z
N MET A 1 -40.33 -8.51 -23.68
CA MET A 1 -40.63 -9.87 -23.16
C MET A 1 -39.46 -10.49 -22.38
N GLN A 2 -38.20 -10.31 -22.79
CA GLN A 2 -37.02 -10.93 -22.16
C GLN A 2 -36.69 -10.46 -20.72
N ILE A 3 -36.96 -9.19 -20.38
CA ILE A 3 -36.62 -8.63 -19.05
C ILE A 3 -37.39 -9.33 -17.91
N ASN A 4 -38.66 -9.65 -18.14
CA ASN A 4 -39.50 -10.31 -17.14
C ASN A 4 -39.04 -11.76 -16.90
N PHE A 5 -38.56 -12.45 -17.94
CA PHE A 5 -38.02 -13.79 -17.82
C PHE A 5 -36.76 -13.82 -16.94
N LEU A 6 -35.82 -12.89 -17.18
CA LEU A 6 -34.61 -12.77 -16.36
C LEU A 6 -34.93 -12.44 -14.90
N LYS A 7 -35.90 -11.54 -14.67
CA LYS A 7 -36.36 -11.21 -13.31
C LYS A 7 -36.92 -12.44 -12.58
N THR A 8 -37.68 -13.30 -13.28
CA THR A 8 -38.22 -14.54 -12.69
C THR A 8 -37.14 -15.61 -12.47
N ALA A 9 -36.10 -15.65 -13.30
CA ALA A 9 -35.00 -16.60 -13.15
C ALA A 9 -34.14 -16.26 -11.91
N ILE A 10 -33.80 -14.99 -11.74
CA ILE A 10 -32.98 -14.52 -10.61
C ILE A 10 -33.72 -14.71 -9.28
N THR A 11 -35.03 -14.44 -9.25
CA THR A 11 -35.82 -14.59 -8.02
C THR A 11 -35.92 -16.04 -7.54
N LYS A 12 -36.03 -17.01 -8.46
CA LYS A 12 -35.99 -18.44 -8.14
C LYS A 12 -34.63 -18.86 -7.58
N GLU A 13 -33.54 -18.40 -8.20
CA GLU A 13 -32.18 -18.71 -7.75
C GLU A 13 -31.90 -18.20 -6.33
N LEU A 14 -32.42 -17.01 -5.98
CA LEU A 14 -32.28 -16.45 -4.64
C LEU A 14 -33.08 -17.23 -3.58
N GLN A 15 -34.27 -17.72 -3.92
CA GLN A 15 -35.08 -18.56 -3.04
C GLN A 15 -34.40 -19.90 -2.74
N ASN A 16 -33.77 -20.51 -3.75
CA ASN A 16 -32.99 -21.75 -3.58
C ASN A 16 -31.86 -21.58 -2.54
N ARG A 17 -31.29 -20.37 -2.44
CA ARG A 17 -30.24 -20.02 -1.49
C ARG A 17 -30.75 -19.57 -0.12
N LYS A 18 -32.07 -19.67 0.13
CA LYS A 18 -32.75 -19.16 1.35
C LYS A 18 -32.52 -17.67 1.62
N ILE A 19 -32.36 -16.87 0.56
CA ILE A 19 -32.14 -15.42 0.66
C ILE A 19 -33.49 -14.72 0.51
N ASP A 20 -34.08 -14.27 1.63
CA ASP A 20 -35.32 -13.48 1.62
C ASP A 20 -35.07 -12.03 1.21
N TYR A 21 -35.75 -11.58 0.15
CA TYR A 21 -35.58 -10.27 -0.46
C TYR A 21 -36.79 -9.32 -0.30
N GLY A 22 -37.66 -9.54 0.68
CA GLY A 22 -38.92 -8.79 0.84
C GLY A 22 -38.91 -7.40 1.54
N ASN A 23 -37.88 -6.96 2.27
CA ASN A 23 -37.98 -5.73 3.10
C ASN A 23 -36.62 -4.99 3.29
N GLN A 24 -36.66 -3.66 3.51
CA GLN A 24 -35.59 -2.65 3.54
C GLN A 24 -34.43 -2.90 4.53
N ASN A 25 -34.49 -3.94 5.37
CA ASN A 25 -33.44 -4.29 6.35
C ASN A 25 -32.26 -5.12 5.77
N LYS A 26 -32.18 -5.26 4.44
CA LYS A 26 -31.17 -6.11 3.79
C LYS A 26 -29.76 -5.53 3.75
N ARG A 27 -29.60 -4.20 3.72
CA ARG A 27 -28.25 -3.61 3.71
C ARG A 27 -27.52 -3.99 5.00
N GLN A 28 -28.18 -3.91 6.13
CA GLN A 28 -27.59 -4.25 7.43
C GLN A 28 -27.28 -5.75 7.52
N LYS A 29 -28.19 -6.64 7.11
CA LYS A 29 -27.91 -8.09 7.09
C LYS A 29 -26.78 -8.47 6.13
N LEU A 30 -26.70 -7.84 4.96
CA LEU A 30 -25.60 -8.07 4.02
C LEU A 30 -24.27 -7.54 4.56
N VAL A 31 -24.28 -6.37 5.20
CA VAL A 31 -23.09 -5.83 5.90
C VAL A 31 -22.66 -6.77 7.02
N GLU A 32 -23.59 -7.30 7.80
CA GLU A 32 -23.29 -8.23 8.89
C GLU A 32 -22.73 -9.58 8.39
N ILE A 33 -23.20 -10.05 7.23
CA ILE A 33 -22.64 -11.25 6.57
C ILE A 33 -21.22 -10.95 6.04
N LEU A 34 -21.03 -9.81 5.38
CA LEU A 34 -19.72 -9.40 4.87
C LEU A 34 -18.69 -9.20 5.98
N ASP A 35 -19.08 -8.60 7.12
CA ASP A 35 -18.20 -8.44 8.29
C ASP A 35 -17.82 -9.80 8.91
N LYS A 36 -18.74 -10.77 8.92
CA LYS A 36 -18.45 -12.15 9.38
C LYS A 36 -17.50 -12.89 8.44
N GLU A 37 -17.64 -12.70 7.13
CA GLU A 37 -16.74 -13.29 6.12
C GLU A 37 -15.32 -12.67 6.22
N LEU A 38 -15.24 -11.34 6.35
CA LEU A 38 -13.97 -10.60 6.48
C LEU A 38 -13.20 -10.96 7.77
N THR A 39 -13.92 -11.20 8.86
CA THR A 39 -13.31 -11.63 10.14
C THR A 39 -12.84 -13.09 10.09
N HIS A 40 -13.53 -13.97 9.35
CA HIS A 40 -13.08 -15.34 9.10
C HIS A 40 -11.79 -15.36 8.25
N GLU A 41 -11.71 -14.58 7.17
CA GLU A 41 -10.48 -14.44 6.37
C GLU A 41 -9.31 -13.87 7.18
N THR A 42 -9.58 -12.94 8.12
CA THR A 42 -8.54 -12.37 8.99
C THR A 42 -8.04 -13.37 10.04
N LEU A 43 -8.86 -14.36 10.45
CA LEU A 43 -8.45 -15.41 11.38
C LEU A 43 -7.69 -16.55 10.67
N GLU A 44 -8.07 -16.90 9.44
CA GLU A 44 -7.31 -17.87 8.64
C GLU A 44 -6.01 -17.29 8.05
N ASN A 45 -5.94 -15.98 7.81
CA ASN A 45 -4.72 -15.29 7.35
C ASN A 45 -3.77 -14.88 8.49
N LYS A 46 -4.01 -15.31 9.73
CA LYS A 46 -2.99 -15.30 10.80
C LYS A 46 -2.04 -16.52 10.73
N GLY A 47 -2.16 -17.34 9.68
CA GLY A 47 -1.31 -18.50 9.45
C GLY A 47 0.07 -18.24 8.84
N SER A 48 0.36 -17.05 8.30
CA SER A 48 1.66 -16.84 7.62
C SER A 48 2.25 -15.44 7.74
N CYS A 49 2.37 -14.91 8.96
CA CYS A 49 3.45 -13.96 9.28
C CYS A 49 3.68 -13.83 10.79
N LEU A 50 3.87 -14.96 11.45
CA LEU A 50 4.56 -15.03 12.74
C LEU A 50 5.63 -16.11 12.62
N ARG A 51 6.72 -15.78 11.92
CA ARG A 51 7.95 -16.56 12.06
C ARG A 51 8.59 -16.17 13.40
N ASN A 52 7.99 -16.66 14.48
CA ASN A 52 8.62 -16.69 15.78
C ASN A 52 9.83 -17.60 15.59
N ARG A 53 11.02 -17.02 15.46
CA ARG A 53 12.25 -17.78 15.64
C ARG A 53 12.37 -18.02 17.13
N SER A 54 11.54 -18.93 17.65
CA SER A 54 11.74 -19.54 18.95
C SER A 54 13.14 -20.16 18.91
N MET A 55 14.11 -19.47 19.52
CA MET A 55 15.41 -20.04 19.79
C MET A 55 15.16 -21.17 20.78
N SER A 56 15.05 -22.39 20.25
CA SER A 56 15.30 -23.59 21.05
C SER A 56 16.69 -23.41 21.64
N HIS A 57 16.76 -23.28 22.95
CA HIS A 57 18.00 -23.40 23.70
C HIS A 57 18.53 -24.81 23.45
N LYS A 58 19.30 -24.97 22.38
CA LYS A 58 20.24 -26.07 22.30
C LYS A 58 21.29 -25.72 23.34
N GLU A 59 21.33 -26.46 24.43
CA GLU A 59 22.47 -26.48 25.32
C GLU A 59 23.68 -26.87 24.47
N TYR A 60 24.44 -25.87 24.04
CA TYR A 60 25.78 -26.11 23.57
C TYR A 60 26.57 -26.43 24.83
N THR A 61 26.90 -27.72 25.01
CA THR A 61 28.04 -28.06 25.87
C THR A 61 29.20 -27.23 25.36
N ILE A 62 29.58 -26.20 26.13
CA ILE A 62 30.76 -25.38 25.86
C ILE A 62 31.94 -26.32 26.06
N ARG A 63 32.32 -27.03 24.99
CA ARG A 63 33.69 -27.50 24.85
C ARG A 63 34.52 -26.23 24.65
N PRO A 64 35.59 -26.00 25.42
CA PRO A 64 36.47 -24.87 25.19
C PRO A 64 37.00 -24.99 23.76
N LEU A 65 36.47 -24.17 22.87
CA LEU A 65 36.94 -24.08 21.50
C LEU A 65 38.12 -23.13 21.54
N ASP A 66 39.31 -23.66 21.26
CA ASP A 66 40.55 -22.91 21.15
C ASP A 66 40.34 -21.61 20.37
N VAL A 67 40.79 -20.52 20.96
CA VAL A 67 40.75 -19.15 20.43
C VAL A 67 41.70 -19.06 19.22
N THR A 68 41.35 -19.65 18.08
CA THR A 68 42.11 -19.50 16.82
C THR A 68 41.28 -19.70 15.55
N THR A 69 39.95 -19.79 15.61
CA THR A 69 39.14 -19.73 14.39
C THR A 69 38.69 -18.29 14.16
N GLU A 70 39.50 -17.53 13.44
CA GLU A 70 39.14 -16.21 12.92
C GLU A 70 37.82 -16.30 12.15
N PHE A 71 36.85 -15.45 12.51
CA PHE A 71 35.67 -15.23 11.68
C PHE A 71 36.15 -14.74 10.30
N PRO A 72 35.67 -15.29 9.18
CA PRO A 72 36.24 -15.02 7.84
C PRO A 72 36.02 -13.58 7.34
N LEU A 73 35.45 -12.69 8.17
CA LEU A 73 35.27 -11.29 7.86
C LEU A 73 36.00 -10.43 8.92
N PRO A 74 36.86 -9.49 8.50
CA PRO A 74 37.51 -8.52 9.38
C PRO A 74 36.53 -7.83 10.33
N SER A 75 36.97 -7.57 11.56
CA SER A 75 36.24 -6.69 12.50
C SER A 75 36.07 -5.30 11.86
N GLY A 76 34.82 -4.94 11.53
CA GLY A 76 34.50 -3.67 10.84
C GLY A 76 33.59 -3.82 9.61
N TRP A 77 33.30 -5.05 9.16
CA TRP A 77 32.33 -5.28 8.07
C TRP A 77 30.88 -4.93 8.44
N VAL A 78 30.56 -4.88 9.73
CA VAL A 78 29.22 -4.57 10.27
C VAL A 78 29.19 -3.21 10.96
N THR A 79 30.27 -2.42 10.93
CA THR A 79 30.22 -1.10 11.53
C THR A 79 29.68 -0.08 10.52
N LYS A 80 28.58 0.58 10.88
CA LYS A 80 27.86 1.61 10.09
C LYS A 80 28.80 2.73 9.62
N GLU A 81 29.90 2.95 10.34
CA GLU A 81 30.96 3.90 10.03
C GLU A 81 31.73 3.58 8.71
N VAL A 82 31.80 2.31 8.30
CA VAL A 82 32.48 1.89 7.05
C VAL A 82 31.48 1.77 5.88
N GLN A 83 30.19 2.00 6.13
CA GLN A 83 29.15 1.97 5.10
C GLN A 83 29.32 3.15 4.14
N LYS A 84 30.02 2.90 3.03
CA LYS A 84 30.06 3.83 1.90
C LYS A 84 28.69 3.82 1.24
N TYR A 85 27.80 4.73 1.65
CA TYR A 85 26.63 5.05 0.85
C TYR A 85 27.15 5.45 -0.53
N GLY A 86 26.92 4.60 -1.53
CA GLY A 86 27.22 4.94 -2.91
C GLY A 86 26.60 6.31 -3.17
N LYS A 87 27.33 7.21 -3.85
CA LYS A 87 26.83 8.53 -4.22
C LYS A 87 25.49 8.31 -4.93
N LYS A 88 24.39 8.50 -4.21
CA LYS A 88 23.05 8.35 -4.75
C LYS A 88 23.02 9.37 -5.87
N GLY A 89 22.95 8.88 -7.11
CA GLY A 89 23.18 9.69 -8.30
C GLY A 89 22.37 10.97 -8.21
N SER A 90 22.90 12.06 -8.76
CA SER A 90 22.17 13.31 -8.95
C SER A 90 21.05 13.10 -9.97
N GLU A 91 20.11 12.22 -9.65
CA GLU A 91 18.88 12.05 -10.38
C GLU A 91 18.15 13.39 -10.33
N LYS A 92 17.78 13.88 -11.51
CA LYS A 92 17.09 15.17 -11.64
C LYS A 92 15.87 15.14 -10.73
N ARG A 93 15.88 16.01 -9.72
CA ARG A 93 14.77 16.14 -8.78
C ARG A 93 13.54 16.62 -9.54
N ILE A 94 12.37 16.04 -9.22
CA ILE A 94 11.09 16.54 -9.70
C ILE A 94 10.96 18.00 -9.24
N LYS A 95 10.62 18.91 -10.17
CA LYS A 95 10.45 20.33 -9.84
C LYS A 95 9.25 20.53 -8.93
N LYS A 96 9.31 21.53 -8.04
CA LYS A 96 8.25 21.85 -7.07
C LYS A 96 6.88 22.05 -7.71
N ARG A 97 6.81 22.68 -8.90
CA ARG A 97 5.55 22.90 -9.61
C ARG A 97 4.85 21.59 -10.01
N ILE A 98 5.62 20.59 -10.43
CA ILE A 98 5.08 19.27 -10.78
C ILE A 98 4.63 18.55 -9.52
N LEU A 99 5.41 18.64 -8.44
CA LEU A 99 5.02 18.04 -7.15
C LEU A 99 3.66 18.57 -6.66
N ALA A 100 3.41 19.88 -6.78
CA ALA A 100 2.14 20.47 -6.39
C ALA A 100 0.95 19.91 -7.20
N ILE A 101 1.13 19.73 -8.52
CA ILE A 101 0.09 19.14 -9.38
C ILE A 101 -0.18 17.68 -8.98
N LEU A 102 0.88 16.91 -8.75
CA LEU A 102 0.76 15.50 -8.34
C LEU A 102 0.09 15.37 -6.96
N GLU A 103 0.38 16.29 -6.04
CA GLU A 103 -0.21 16.36 -4.71
C GLU A 103 -1.71 16.66 -4.77
N GLU A 104 -2.11 17.70 -5.50
CA GLU A 104 -3.53 18.04 -5.71
C GLU A 104 -4.32 16.85 -6.29
N CYS A 105 -3.75 16.21 -7.31
CA CYS A 105 -4.32 15.03 -7.92
C CYS A 105 -4.49 13.85 -6.95
N PHE A 106 -3.45 13.58 -6.15
CA PHE A 106 -3.46 12.48 -5.19
C PHE A 106 -4.51 12.72 -4.09
N LEU A 107 -4.57 13.94 -3.57
CA LEU A 107 -5.52 14.32 -2.52
C LEU A 107 -6.97 14.28 -3.03
N ALA A 108 -7.23 14.73 -4.26
CA ALA A 108 -8.56 14.63 -4.86
C ALA A 108 -9.08 13.19 -4.91
N GLY A 109 -8.21 12.25 -5.30
CA GLY A 109 -8.52 10.81 -5.30
C GLY A 109 -8.67 10.18 -3.91
N ASN A 110 -8.12 10.81 -2.87
CA ASN A 110 -8.29 10.37 -1.49
C ASN A 110 -9.65 10.82 -0.91
N VAL A 111 -10.19 11.95 -1.39
CA VAL A 111 -11.53 12.45 -1.01
C VAL A 111 -12.63 11.64 -1.67
N ASP A 112 -12.51 11.37 -2.98
CA ASP A 112 -13.48 10.56 -3.73
C ASP A 112 -12.76 9.54 -4.62
N LYS A 113 -13.16 8.27 -4.46
CA LYS A 113 -12.59 7.12 -5.18
C LYS A 113 -12.78 7.23 -6.69
N ASN A 114 -13.80 7.94 -7.16
CA ASN A 114 -14.03 8.15 -8.59
C ASN A 114 -12.95 9.05 -9.22
N TYR A 115 -12.31 9.92 -8.43
CA TYR A 115 -11.18 10.74 -8.88
C TYR A 115 -9.83 10.12 -8.57
N ARG A 116 -9.77 8.84 -8.17
CA ARG A 116 -8.50 8.16 -7.94
C ARG A 116 -7.80 7.95 -9.27
N ILE A 117 -6.78 8.78 -9.51
CA ILE A 117 -6.00 8.70 -10.74
C ILE A 117 -4.75 7.83 -10.56
N THR A 118 -4.38 7.11 -11.62
CA THR A 118 -3.18 6.27 -11.65
C THR A 118 -1.93 7.09 -11.97
N ALA A 119 -0.74 6.51 -11.79
CA ALA A 119 0.51 7.15 -12.20
C ALA A 119 0.54 7.48 -13.70
N GLN A 120 -0.12 6.65 -14.53
CA GLN A 120 -0.25 6.89 -15.97
C GLN A 120 -1.15 8.08 -16.25
N ASP A 121 -2.26 8.22 -15.52
CA ASP A 121 -3.18 9.35 -15.66
C ASP A 121 -2.53 10.67 -15.23
N MET A 122 -1.77 10.66 -14.13
CA MET A 122 -0.94 11.80 -13.71
C MET A 122 0.04 12.21 -14.81
N TRP A 123 0.69 11.23 -15.46
CA TRP A 123 1.61 11.50 -16.56
C TRP A 123 0.89 12.09 -17.78
N ASN A 124 -0.30 11.57 -18.12
CA ASN A 124 -1.13 12.10 -19.20
C ASN A 124 -1.55 13.56 -18.92
N LEU A 125 -1.96 13.87 -17.69
CA LEU A 125 -2.30 15.22 -17.26
C LEU A 125 -1.11 16.18 -17.40
N LEU A 126 0.08 15.78 -16.94
CA LEU A 126 1.28 16.58 -17.11
C LEU A 126 1.62 16.79 -18.59
N THR A 127 1.40 15.78 -19.42
CA THR A 127 1.61 15.88 -20.88
C THR A 127 0.64 16.88 -21.51
N LEU A 128 -0.64 16.88 -21.12
CA LEU A 128 -1.63 17.87 -21.54
C LEU A 128 -1.21 19.29 -21.13
N LYS A 129 -0.81 19.49 -19.86
CA LYS A 129 -0.31 20.78 -19.38
C LYS A 129 0.94 21.26 -20.11
N ALA A 130 1.78 20.34 -20.58
CA ALA A 130 2.94 20.69 -21.39
C ALA A 130 2.56 21.11 -22.82
N GLN A 131 1.51 20.51 -23.40
CA GLN A 131 0.95 20.94 -24.68
C GLN A 131 0.33 22.34 -24.58
N GLU A 132 -0.30 22.66 -23.46
CA GLU A 132 -0.84 23.99 -23.12
C GLU A 132 0.26 25.02 -22.77
N LYS A 133 1.53 24.61 -22.76
CA LYS A 133 2.71 25.42 -22.39
C LYS A 133 2.71 25.92 -20.94
N GLU A 134 1.92 25.32 -20.05
CA GLU A 134 1.95 25.62 -18.61
C GLU A 134 3.24 25.06 -17.96
N ILE A 135 3.69 23.91 -18.44
CA ILE A 135 4.91 23.26 -17.98
C ILE A 135 5.82 22.91 -19.17
N GLU A 136 7.13 22.84 -18.91
CA GLU A 136 8.07 22.38 -19.92
C GLU A 136 8.02 20.85 -20.06
N SER A 137 7.98 20.36 -21.29
CA SER A 137 8.04 18.92 -21.60
C SER A 137 9.29 18.24 -21.04
N SER A 138 10.41 19.00 -20.94
CA SER A 138 11.68 18.54 -20.37
C SER A 138 11.60 18.15 -18.90
N GLU A 139 10.56 18.61 -18.20
CA GLU A 139 10.40 18.44 -16.77
C GLU A 139 9.48 17.30 -16.39
N ILE A 140 8.72 16.78 -17.35
CA ILE A 140 7.76 15.70 -17.10
C ILE A 140 8.55 14.48 -16.61
N PRO A 141 8.32 14.01 -15.36
CA PRO A 141 8.98 12.84 -14.84
C PRO A 141 8.48 11.59 -15.56
N LYS A 142 9.27 10.51 -15.50
CA LYS A 142 8.83 9.21 -16.01
C LYS A 142 7.70 8.67 -15.13
N VAL A 143 6.82 7.86 -15.71
CA VAL A 143 5.72 7.18 -15.00
C VAL A 143 6.22 6.41 -13.77
N MET A 144 7.35 5.69 -13.89
CA MET A 144 7.97 4.98 -12.76
C MET A 144 8.33 5.92 -11.61
N THR A 145 8.89 7.10 -11.92
CA THR A 145 9.23 8.11 -10.92
C THR A 145 7.99 8.66 -10.22
N ILE A 146 6.87 8.81 -10.95
CA ILE A 146 5.57 9.19 -10.37
C ILE A 146 5.07 8.09 -9.44
N GLN A 147 5.15 6.82 -9.84
CA GLN A 147 4.74 5.68 -9.01
C GLN A 147 5.56 5.58 -7.70
N ASP A 148 6.87 5.75 -7.80
CA ASP A 148 7.76 5.79 -6.62
C ASP A 148 7.42 6.97 -5.70
N TRP A 149 7.11 8.13 -6.29
CA TRP A 149 6.68 9.30 -5.54
C TRP A 149 5.35 9.06 -4.83
N ILE A 150 4.33 8.51 -5.50
CA ILE A 150 3.02 8.17 -4.90
C ILE A 150 3.23 7.26 -3.69
N THR A 151 4.05 6.22 -3.82
CA THR A 151 4.32 5.26 -2.74
C THR A 151 4.92 5.95 -1.52
N ARG A 152 5.90 6.83 -1.73
CA ARG A 152 6.54 7.60 -0.64
C ARG A 152 5.59 8.61 -0.02
N TYR A 153 4.84 9.33 -0.84
CA TYR A 153 3.91 10.36 -0.39
C TYR A 153 2.77 9.77 0.43
N ALA A 154 2.21 8.63 0.01
CA ALA A 154 1.20 7.90 0.77
C ALA A 154 1.73 7.46 2.15
N ALA A 155 2.94 6.91 2.21
CA ALA A 155 3.56 6.53 3.49
C ALA A 155 3.76 7.74 4.42
N GLN A 156 4.23 8.88 3.88
CA GLN A 156 4.38 10.12 4.65
C GLN A 156 3.04 10.66 5.15
N LEU A 157 1.97 10.54 4.37
CA LEU A 157 0.64 10.97 4.77
C LEU A 157 0.14 10.14 5.96
N HIS A 158 0.30 8.82 5.91
CA HIS A 158 -0.04 7.93 7.02
C HIS A 158 0.75 8.24 8.30
N GLU A 159 2.05 8.48 8.17
CA GLU A 159 2.92 8.85 9.30
C GLU A 159 2.47 10.17 9.94
N LYS A 160 2.18 11.20 9.13
CA LYS A 160 1.65 12.48 9.62
C LYS A 160 0.32 12.34 10.34
N SER A 161 -0.61 11.58 9.76
CA SER A 161 -1.90 11.34 10.42
C SER A 161 -1.76 10.60 11.75
N ALA A 162 -0.83 9.65 11.85
CA ALA A 162 -0.53 8.97 13.11
C ALA A 162 0.08 9.91 14.16
N GLN A 163 1.00 10.78 13.74
CA GLN A 163 1.62 11.79 14.60
C GLN A 163 0.59 12.79 15.14
N GLU A 164 -0.29 13.31 14.26
CA GLU A 164 -1.37 14.22 14.66
C GLU A 164 -2.35 13.56 15.64
N ALA A 165 -2.63 12.27 15.49
CA ALA A 165 -3.48 11.52 16.41
C ALA A 165 -2.82 11.36 17.79
N TYR A 166 -1.51 11.12 17.84
CA TYR A 166 -0.75 11.06 19.09
C TYR A 166 -0.71 12.41 19.82
N GLU A 167 -0.50 13.51 19.09
CA GLU A 167 -0.46 14.85 19.65
C GLU A 167 -1.82 15.31 20.21
N LYS A 168 -2.94 14.93 19.57
CA LYS A 168 -4.29 15.24 20.06
C LYS A 168 -4.72 14.42 21.29
N ALA A 169 -4.05 13.30 21.56
CA ALA A 169 -4.38 12.41 22.67
C ALA A 169 -3.64 12.77 23.98
N ASN A 170 -2.64 13.67 23.91
CA ASN A 170 -1.90 14.23 25.04
C ASN A 170 -2.36 15.65 25.37
#